data_AF-A0A2G8JAZ9-F1
#
_entry.id   AF-A0A2G8JAZ9-F1
#
_cell.length_a   1.000
_cell.length_b   1.000
_cell.length_c   1.000
_cell.angle_alpha   90.00
_cell.angle_beta   90.00
_cell.angle_gamma   90.00
#
_symmetry.space_group_name_H-M   'P 1'
#
loop_
_entity.id
_entity.type
_entity.pdbx_description
1 polymer ?
#
loop_
_entity_poly.entity_id
_entity_poly.type
_entity_poly.pdbx_seq_one_letter_code
_entity_poly.pdbx_strand_id
1 'polypeptide(L)'
;MAAIVTGLELWKPWRTEILPSPAIGFTSTWFMTDYAWPPYVAGILIGSLQLPLVLVVRDTIGGSGSYCTISSQVLVTKRMERAIPYLANFKRGVSSWWQVFFVSGVILGAMTSSLSSHTAAKVDGVGWAMSFVGGFIMLFGARLGGGCTSGHGLSGVGVLALVSFVAVAAMFAGGTVVGLIGWGMDKADVIESFCPLAGTNVVT
;
A
#
# COMPACT_ATOMS: atom_id res chain seq x y z
N MET A 1 -11.79 -6.71 -18.43
CA MET A 1 -11.00 -5.73 -17.63
C MET A 1 -10.29 -4.74 -18.53
N ALA A 2 -9.30 -5.14 -19.35
CA ALA A 2 -8.57 -4.22 -20.24
C ALA A 2 -9.49 -3.38 -21.16
N ALA A 3 -10.47 -3.99 -21.82
CA ALA A 3 -11.44 -3.27 -22.66
C ALA A 3 -12.31 -2.26 -21.89
N ILE A 4 -12.63 -2.53 -20.61
CA ILE A 4 -13.38 -1.61 -19.74
C ILE A 4 -12.49 -0.43 -19.36
N VAL A 5 -11.22 -0.69 -19.04
CA VAL A 5 -10.23 0.35 -18.73
C VAL A 5 -9.98 1.24 -19.94
N THR A 6 -9.78 0.65 -21.13
CA THR A 6 -9.62 1.43 -22.37
C THR A 6 -10.89 2.22 -22.71
N GLY A 7 -12.07 1.66 -22.50
CA GLY A 7 -13.34 2.38 -22.65
C GLY A 7 -13.48 3.56 -21.69
N LEU A 8 -13.08 3.40 -20.43
CA LEU A 8 -13.06 4.47 -19.43
C LEU A 8 -11.99 5.53 -19.74
N GLU A 9 -10.83 5.14 -20.25
CA GLU A 9 -9.78 6.07 -20.68
C GLU A 9 -10.20 6.92 -21.89
N LEU A 10 -11.01 6.38 -22.80
CA LEU A 10 -11.59 7.14 -23.91
C LEU A 10 -12.67 8.14 -23.45
N TRP A 11 -13.40 7.82 -22.38
CA TRP A 11 -14.51 8.65 -21.89
C TRP A 11 -14.06 9.74 -20.90
N LYS A 12 -13.13 9.42 -19.99
CA LYS A 12 -12.51 10.37 -19.06
C LYS A 12 -11.00 10.14 -19.01
N PRO A 13 -10.20 10.86 -19.81
CA PRO A 13 -8.76 10.62 -19.86
C PRO A 13 -8.11 10.93 -18.51
N TRP A 14 -7.30 9.99 -18.02
CA TRP A 14 -6.61 10.05 -16.72
C TRP A 14 -5.72 11.31 -16.56
N ARG A 15 -5.34 11.94 -17.66
CA ARG A 15 -4.52 13.17 -17.69
C ARG A 15 -5.24 14.40 -17.12
N THR A 16 -6.57 14.37 -16.98
CA THR A 16 -7.37 15.52 -16.53
C THR A 16 -7.30 15.78 -15.03
N GLU A 17 -6.85 14.80 -14.23
CA GLU A 17 -6.76 14.86 -12.77
C GLU A 17 -5.37 15.30 -12.27
N ILE A 18 -4.42 15.46 -13.18
CA ILE A 18 -3.03 15.79 -12.87
C ILE A 18 -2.87 17.29 -13.07
N LEU A 19 -2.47 18.02 -12.01
CA LEU A 19 -2.13 19.44 -12.09
C LEU A 19 -1.18 19.71 -13.27
N PRO A 20 -1.22 20.88 -13.93
CA PRO A 20 -0.42 21.19 -15.11
C PRO A 20 1.07 21.18 -14.77
N SER A 21 1.67 19.99 -14.82
CA SER A 21 3.11 19.76 -14.67
C SER A 21 3.62 19.32 -16.04
N PRO A 22 4.77 19.84 -16.50
CA PRO A 22 5.25 19.61 -17.87
C PRO A 22 5.74 18.17 -18.17
N ALA A 23 5.63 17.23 -17.23
CA ALA A 23 6.17 15.86 -17.32
C ALA A 23 5.07 14.78 -17.19
N ILE A 24 4.12 14.77 -18.13
CA ILE A 24 3.02 13.78 -18.18
C ILE A 24 3.29 12.78 -19.32
N GLY A 25 3.73 11.58 -18.95
CA GLY A 25 4.22 10.55 -19.87
C GLY A 25 5.71 10.72 -20.21
N PHE A 26 6.31 9.68 -20.81
CA PHE A 26 7.73 9.53 -21.18
C PHE A 26 8.27 10.65 -22.09
N THR A 27 8.32 11.86 -21.56
CA THR A 27 8.68 13.10 -22.25
C THR A 27 10.02 13.63 -21.77
N SER A 28 10.52 13.16 -20.62
CA SER A 28 11.84 13.43 -20.10
C SER A 28 12.89 12.41 -20.56
N THR A 29 14.16 12.80 -20.57
CA THR A 29 15.32 11.97 -20.98
C THR A 29 15.52 10.72 -20.14
N TRP A 30 14.88 10.64 -18.96
CA TRP A 30 14.90 9.48 -18.06
C TRP A 30 13.49 9.24 -17.53
N PHE A 31 12.94 8.05 -17.80
CA PHE A 31 11.61 7.62 -17.39
C PHE A 31 11.32 7.73 -15.87
N MET A 32 12.37 7.76 -15.03
CA MET A 32 12.27 7.91 -13.58
C MET A 32 12.01 9.35 -13.12
N THR A 33 12.17 10.34 -13.99
CA THR A 33 11.98 11.76 -13.65
C THR A 33 10.52 12.21 -13.83
N ASP A 34 9.71 11.43 -14.56
CA ASP A 34 8.30 11.75 -14.79
C ASP A 34 7.47 11.57 -13.51
N TYR A 35 6.64 12.57 -13.19
CA TYR A 35 5.81 12.58 -11.99
C TYR A 35 4.67 11.53 -12.02
N ALA A 36 4.16 11.22 -13.22
CA ALA A 36 3.05 10.29 -13.38
C ALA A 36 3.25 9.39 -14.60
N TRP A 37 3.22 8.08 -14.36
CA TRP A 37 3.29 7.08 -15.41
C TRP A 37 1.89 6.72 -15.90
N PRO A 38 1.74 6.43 -17.20
CA PRO A 38 0.47 5.92 -17.69
C PRO A 38 0.12 4.61 -17.00
N PRO A 39 -1.14 4.44 -16.53
CA PRO A 39 -1.52 3.30 -15.69
C PRO A 39 -1.38 1.96 -16.41
N TYR A 40 -1.57 1.93 -17.73
CA TYR A 40 -1.35 0.74 -18.55
C TYR A 40 0.13 0.31 -18.57
N VAL A 41 1.08 1.24 -18.62
CA VAL A 41 2.52 0.91 -18.59
C VAL A 41 2.90 0.36 -17.23
N ALA A 42 2.46 1.02 -16.15
CA ALA A 42 2.71 0.55 -14.79
C ALA A 42 2.13 -0.85 -14.57
N GLY A 43 0.90 -1.12 -15.04
CA GLY A 43 0.26 -2.43 -14.96
C GLY A 43 1.01 -3.53 -15.72
N ILE A 44 1.42 -3.26 -16.96
CA ILE A 44 2.22 -4.21 -17.76
C ILE A 44 3.55 -4.50 -17.08
N LEU A 45 4.20 -3.49 -16.50
CA LEU A 45 5.49 -3.65 -15.84
C LEU A 45 5.38 -4.49 -14.56
N ILE A 46 4.37 -4.21 -13.72
CA ILE A 46 4.07 -4.97 -12.50
C ILE A 46 3.70 -6.42 -12.86
N GLY A 47 2.81 -6.62 -13.84
CA GLY A 47 2.41 -7.95 -14.28
C GLY A 47 3.56 -8.77 -14.90
N SER A 48 4.40 -8.13 -15.71
CA SER A 48 5.60 -8.75 -16.27
C SER A 48 6.62 -9.11 -15.20
N LEU A 49 6.72 -8.32 -14.12
CA LEU A 49 7.59 -8.63 -12.97
C LEU A 49 7.01 -9.75 -12.10
N GLN A 50 5.68 -9.85 -12.01
CA GLN A 50 4.98 -10.88 -11.23
C GLN A 50 5.25 -12.31 -11.78
N LEU A 51 5.25 -12.48 -13.10
CA LEU A 51 5.44 -13.77 -13.77
C LEU A 51 6.76 -14.49 -13.38
N PRO A 52 7.95 -13.87 -13.53
CA PRO A 52 9.20 -14.49 -13.12
C PRO A 52 9.27 -14.69 -11.61
N LEU A 53 8.66 -13.81 -10.81
CA LEU A 53 8.66 -13.95 -9.35
C LEU A 53 7.89 -15.21 -8.92
N VAL A 54 6.71 -15.44 -9.49
CA VAL A 54 5.89 -16.62 -9.19
C VAL A 54 6.55 -17.90 -9.71
N LEU A 55 7.21 -17.86 -10.86
CA LEU A 55 7.91 -19.01 -11.44
C LEU A 55 9.18 -19.40 -10.67
N VAL A 56 9.94 -18.42 -10.18
CA VAL A 56 11.20 -18.66 -9.46
C VAL A 56 10.98 -18.99 -7.99
N VAL A 57 10.07 -18.29 -7.33
CA VAL A 57 9.92 -18.33 -5.86
C VAL A 57 8.78 -19.23 -5.43
N ARG A 58 7.81 -19.50 -6.32
CA ARG A 58 6.60 -20.31 -6.04
C ARG A 58 5.79 -19.85 -4.82
N ASP A 59 5.96 -18.59 -4.41
CA ASP A 59 5.24 -17.96 -3.31
C ASP A 59 4.45 -16.73 -3.77
N THR A 60 3.37 -16.45 -3.05
CA THR A 60 2.52 -15.29 -3.28
C THR A 60 3.25 -13.99 -2.92
N ILE A 61 2.98 -12.90 -3.65
CA ILE A 61 3.51 -11.57 -3.32
C ILE A 61 2.74 -11.00 -2.12
N GLY A 62 3.21 -11.33 -0.93
CA GLY A 62 2.67 -10.85 0.34
C GLY A 62 3.71 -10.04 1.10
N GLY A 63 3.43 -8.76 1.32
CA GLY A 63 4.29 -7.91 2.16
C GLY A 63 4.12 -8.18 3.66
N SER A 64 2.94 -8.58 4.12
CA SER A 64 2.66 -8.81 5.56
C SER A 64 3.51 -9.91 6.18
N GLY A 65 3.96 -10.90 5.39
CA GLY A 65 4.79 -12.02 5.83
C GLY A 65 6.18 -11.59 6.29
N SER A 66 6.79 -10.58 5.65
CA SER A 66 8.11 -10.06 6.01
C SER A 66 8.14 -9.51 7.44
N TYR A 67 7.08 -8.81 7.87
CA TYR A 67 6.94 -8.31 9.23
C TYR A 67 6.95 -9.44 10.26
N CYS A 68 6.28 -10.56 9.97
CA CYS A 68 6.31 -11.73 10.84
C CYS A 68 7.67 -12.42 10.82
N THR A 69 8.32 -12.55 9.67
CA THR A 69 9.68 -13.10 9.56
C THR A 69 10.66 -12.31 10.42
N ILE A 70 10.67 -10.98 10.30
CA ILE A 70 11.55 -10.10 11.07
C ILE A 70 11.22 -10.19 12.56
N SER A 71 9.93 -10.08 12.93
CA SER A 71 9.51 -10.17 14.33
C SER A 71 9.83 -11.53 14.97
N SER A 72 9.75 -12.62 14.19
CA SER A 72 10.05 -13.97 14.68
C SER A 72 11.54 -14.19 14.96
N GLN A 73 12.42 -13.50 14.21
CA GLN A 73 13.87 -13.53 14.45
C GLN A 73 14.23 -12.77 15.74
N VAL A 74 13.58 -11.64 15.99
CA VAL A 74 13.86 -10.77 17.14
C VAL A 74 13.21 -11.28 18.44
N LEU A 75 11.99 -11.82 18.38
CA LEU A 75 11.20 -12.16 19.57
C LEU A 75 11.29 -13.65 19.98
N VAL A 76 11.59 -14.59 19.08
CA VAL A 76 11.48 -16.03 19.40
C VAL A 76 12.77 -16.59 20.02
N THR A 77 12.86 -16.50 21.35
CA THR A 77 13.82 -17.28 22.17
C THR A 77 13.39 -18.76 22.24
N LYS A 78 14.33 -19.69 22.50
CA LYS A 78 14.09 -21.16 22.61
C LYS A 78 12.94 -21.57 23.55
N ARG A 79 12.53 -20.69 24.48
CA ARG A 79 11.42 -20.91 25.43
C ARG A 79 10.04 -20.61 24.83
N MET A 80 9.95 -19.64 23.92
CA MET A 80 8.69 -19.19 23.31
C MET A 80 8.29 -20.02 22.09
N GLU A 81 9.27 -20.65 21.43
CA GLU A 81 9.07 -21.62 20.33
C GLU A 81 8.19 -22.81 20.75
N ARG A 82 8.18 -23.14 22.05
CA ARG A 82 7.37 -24.22 22.62
C ARG A 82 5.96 -23.78 23.03
N ALA A 83 5.72 -22.48 23.17
CA ALA A 83 4.44 -21.90 23.60
C ALA A 83 3.55 -21.48 22.42
N ILE A 84 4.13 -21.11 21.27
CA ILE A 84 3.38 -20.62 20.10
C ILE A 84 3.93 -21.27 18.82
N PRO A 85 3.44 -22.47 18.41
CA PRO A 85 3.94 -23.18 17.23
C PRO A 85 3.70 -22.43 15.91
N TYR A 86 2.76 -21.46 15.87
CA TYR A 86 2.53 -20.58 14.72
C TYR A 86 3.76 -19.70 14.38
N LEU A 87 4.46 -19.19 15.39
CA LEU A 87 5.67 -18.35 15.20
C LEU A 87 6.91 -19.18 14.81
N ALA A 88 6.96 -20.46 15.17
CA ALA A 88 8.07 -21.35 14.86
C ALA A 88 8.15 -21.69 13.36
N ASN A 89 7.00 -21.82 12.67
CA ASN A 89 6.94 -22.06 11.22
C ASN A 89 7.50 -20.89 10.40
N PHE A 90 7.36 -19.65 10.87
CA PHE A 90 7.93 -18.46 10.22
C PHE A 90 9.46 -18.33 10.39
N LYS A 91 10.07 -19.09 11.29
CA LYS A 91 11.50 -18.97 11.62
C LYS A 91 12.43 -19.73 10.66
N ARG A 92 11.93 -20.77 9.97
CA ARG A 92 12.74 -21.71 9.14
C ARG A 92 12.41 -21.73 7.65
N GLY A 93 11.43 -20.98 7.18
CA GLY A 93 11.12 -20.92 5.75
C GLY A 93 12.16 -20.10 4.97
N VAL A 94 12.93 -20.73 4.09
CA VAL A 94 13.78 -20.03 3.10
C VAL A 94 12.92 -19.10 2.21
N SER A 95 11.69 -19.52 1.94
CA SER A 95 10.61 -18.73 1.31
C SER A 95 10.33 -17.38 2.01
N SER A 96 10.26 -17.36 3.34
CA SER A 96 9.94 -16.15 4.12
C SER A 96 11.03 -15.06 4.08
N TRP A 97 12.28 -15.43 3.79
CA TRP A 97 13.38 -14.46 3.64
C TRP A 97 13.31 -13.73 2.29
N TRP A 98 12.80 -14.39 1.25
CA TRP A 98 12.60 -13.74 -0.05
C TRP A 98 11.65 -12.54 0.06
N GLN A 99 10.60 -12.64 0.86
CA GLN A 99 9.66 -11.54 1.10
C GLN A 99 10.33 -10.33 1.75
N VAL A 100 11.35 -10.52 2.60
CA VAL A 100 12.12 -9.43 3.20
C VAL A 100 12.97 -8.73 2.15
N PHE A 101 13.66 -9.49 1.29
CA PHE A 101 14.43 -8.93 0.17
C PHE A 101 13.52 -8.14 -0.78
N PHE A 102 12.35 -8.68 -1.11
CA PHE A 102 11.35 -7.99 -1.92
C PHE A 102 10.92 -6.65 -1.29
N VAL A 103 10.56 -6.64 0.00
CA VAL A 103 10.15 -5.42 0.71
C VAL A 103 11.29 -4.41 0.79
N SER A 104 12.52 -4.85 1.06
CA SER A 104 13.69 -3.96 1.03
C SER A 104 13.93 -3.36 -0.35
N GLY A 105 13.73 -4.15 -1.42
CA GLY A 105 13.82 -3.68 -2.81
C GLY A 105 12.75 -2.64 -3.14
N VAL A 106 11.51 -2.82 -2.64
CA VAL A 106 10.43 -1.84 -2.79
C VAL A 106 10.76 -0.54 -2.06
N ILE A 107 11.31 -0.61 -0.84
CA ILE A 107 11.72 0.57 -0.07
C ILE A 107 12.84 1.32 -0.81
N LEU A 108 13.89 0.62 -1.24
CA LEU A 108 14.99 1.22 -1.99
C LEU A 108 14.53 1.80 -3.33
N GLY A 109 13.67 1.10 -4.06
CA GLY A 109 13.09 1.57 -5.31
C GLY A 109 12.20 2.81 -5.14
N ALA A 110 11.41 2.86 -4.06
CA ALA A 110 10.63 4.04 -3.73
C ALA A 110 11.52 5.23 -3.35
N MET A 111 12.60 4.99 -2.60
CA MET A 111 13.58 6.03 -2.26
C MET A 111 14.29 6.57 -3.50
N THR A 112 14.80 5.70 -4.39
CA THR A 112 15.46 6.14 -5.62
C THR A 112 14.50 6.88 -6.54
N SER A 113 13.26 6.40 -6.71
CA SER A 113 12.23 7.10 -7.47
C SER A 113 11.91 8.47 -6.85
N SER A 114 11.74 8.55 -5.53
CA SER A 114 11.43 9.81 -4.84
C SER A 114 12.55 10.83 -4.93
N LEU A 115 13.81 10.37 -4.94
CA LEU A 115 15.00 11.21 -5.13
C LEU A 115 15.07 11.72 -6.56
N SER A 116 14.84 10.86 -7.56
CA SER A 116 14.86 11.22 -8.98
C SER A 116 13.73 12.16 -9.39
N SER A 117 12.54 12.02 -8.81
CA SER A 117 11.39 12.89 -9.11
C SER A 117 11.30 14.14 -8.22
N HIS A 118 12.33 14.44 -7.41
CA HIS A 118 12.38 15.60 -6.48
C HIS A 118 11.11 15.77 -5.60
N THR A 119 10.40 14.69 -5.30
CA THR A 119 9.11 14.73 -4.56
C THR A 119 9.29 14.32 -3.08
N ALA A 120 10.52 13.98 -2.68
CA ALA A 120 10.86 13.72 -1.29
C ALA A 120 10.53 14.94 -0.42
N ALA A 121 9.64 14.76 0.56
CA ALA A 121 9.17 15.78 1.51
C ALA A 121 8.10 16.79 1.03
N LYS A 122 7.33 16.48 -0.02
CA LYS A 122 6.21 17.35 -0.46
C LYS A 122 5.00 17.36 0.49
N VAL A 123 4.97 16.48 1.50
CA VAL A 123 3.81 16.29 2.39
C VAL A 123 4.26 16.43 3.84
N ASP A 124 3.48 17.17 4.64
CA ASP A 124 3.71 17.27 6.07
C ASP A 124 3.60 15.88 6.72
N GLY A 125 4.63 15.52 7.49
CA GLY A 125 4.70 14.23 8.14
C GLY A 125 3.61 14.10 9.20
N VAL A 126 2.86 12.99 9.16
CA VAL A 126 1.93 12.63 10.23
C VAL A 126 2.72 12.32 11.50
N GLY A 127 2.24 12.78 12.66
CA GLY A 127 2.90 12.56 13.94
C GLY A 127 3.25 11.08 14.16
N TRP A 128 4.42 10.82 14.77
CA TRP A 128 4.95 9.47 14.96
C TRP A 128 3.96 8.52 15.68
N ALA A 129 3.19 9.06 16.64
CA ALA A 129 2.19 8.30 17.38
C ALA A 129 1.05 7.82 16.49
N MET A 130 0.51 8.68 15.63
CA MET A 130 -0.55 8.33 14.68
C MET A 130 -0.03 7.35 13.60
N SER A 131 1.19 7.54 13.12
CA SER A 131 1.84 6.62 12.18
C SER A 131 2.01 5.23 12.78
N PHE A 132 2.40 5.15 14.05
CA PHE A 132 2.56 3.87 14.76
C PHE A 132 1.22 3.17 14.99
N VAL A 133 0.20 3.90 15.46
CA VAL A 133 -1.15 3.37 15.69
C VAL A 133 -1.78 2.90 14.38
N GLY A 134 -1.66 3.69 13.30
CA GLY A 134 -2.13 3.32 11.97
C GLY A 134 -1.44 2.06 11.45
N GLY A 135 -0.11 1.96 11.61
CA GLY A 135 0.66 0.78 11.25
C GLY A 135 0.25 -0.47 12.03
N PHE A 136 0.01 -0.33 13.33
CA PHE A 136 -0.46 -1.43 14.18
C PHE A 136 -1.85 -1.94 13.74
N ILE A 137 -2.80 -1.02 13.52
CA ILE A 137 -4.16 -1.37 13.06
C ILE A 137 -4.12 -2.03 11.68
N MET A 138 -3.33 -1.49 10.75
CA MET A 138 -3.10 -2.09 9.42
C MET A 138 -2.55 -3.52 9.52
N LEU A 139 -1.52 -3.75 10.35
CA LEU A 139 -0.91 -5.06 10.50
C LEU A 139 -1.86 -6.05 11.18
N PHE A 140 -2.57 -5.61 12.21
CA PHE A 140 -3.59 -6.40 12.90
C PHE A 140 -4.71 -6.80 11.94
N GLY A 141 -5.24 -5.85 11.16
CA GLY A 141 -6.25 -6.09 10.13
C GLY A 141 -5.78 -7.06 9.04
N ALA A 142 -4.55 -6.91 8.55
CA ALA A 142 -3.98 -7.83 7.58
C ALA A 142 -3.87 -9.27 8.11
N ARG A 143 -3.66 -9.44 9.43
CA ARG A 143 -3.60 -10.76 10.06
C ARG A 143 -4.98 -11.36 10.30
N LEU A 144 -5.96 -10.55 10.70
CA LEU A 144 -7.36 -10.98 10.79
C LEU A 144 -7.92 -11.40 9.42
N GLY A 145 -7.55 -10.67 8.36
CA GLY A 145 -7.95 -10.98 6.99
C GLY A 145 -7.17 -12.12 6.34
N GLY A 146 -6.20 -12.72 7.02
CA GLY A 146 -5.37 -13.81 6.46
C GLY A 146 -4.39 -13.37 5.37
N GLY A 147 -4.21 -12.07 5.14
CA GLY A 147 -3.36 -11.54 4.09
C GLY A 147 -3.43 -10.01 3.98
N CYS A 148 -2.51 -9.46 3.20
CA CYS A 148 -2.47 -8.04 2.85
C CYS A 148 -3.10 -7.78 1.48
N THR A 149 -3.32 -6.49 1.16
CA THR A 149 -3.86 -6.03 -0.13
C THR A 149 -3.05 -6.54 -1.32
N SER A 150 -1.71 -6.59 -1.23
CA SER A 150 -0.88 -7.15 -2.30
C SER A 150 -1.03 -8.66 -2.46
N GLY A 151 -1.18 -9.40 -1.36
CA GLY A 151 -1.37 -10.85 -1.38
C GLY A 151 -2.72 -11.27 -1.97
N HIS A 152 -3.82 -10.72 -1.44
CA HIS A 152 -5.15 -10.98 -1.98
C HIS A 152 -5.38 -10.30 -3.33
N GLY A 153 -4.86 -9.08 -3.53
CA GLY A 153 -5.10 -8.27 -4.72
C GLY A 153 -4.26 -8.65 -5.93
N LEU A 154 -2.95 -8.91 -5.79
CA LEU A 154 -2.11 -9.26 -6.94
C LEU A 154 -2.12 -10.77 -7.21
N SER A 155 -1.82 -11.57 -6.19
CA SER A 155 -1.76 -13.04 -6.34
C SER A 155 -3.14 -13.69 -6.24
N GLY A 156 -3.97 -13.29 -5.27
CA GLY A 156 -5.28 -13.92 -5.01
C GLY A 156 -6.32 -13.69 -6.11
N VAL A 157 -6.41 -12.48 -6.64
CA VAL A 157 -7.28 -12.16 -7.80
C VAL A 157 -6.75 -12.84 -9.07
N GLY A 158 -5.43 -12.96 -9.23
CA GLY A 158 -4.81 -13.64 -10.38
C GLY A 158 -5.17 -15.13 -10.48
N VAL A 159 -5.43 -15.80 -9.35
CA VAL A 159 -5.87 -17.21 -9.27
C VAL A 159 -7.41 -17.35 -9.28
N LEU A 160 -8.14 -16.24 -9.47
CA LEU A 160 -9.61 -16.17 -9.44
C LEU A 160 -10.25 -16.66 -8.13
N ALA A 161 -9.56 -16.54 -7.00
CA ALA A 161 -10.13 -16.93 -5.71
C ALA A 161 -11.25 -15.97 -5.29
N LEU A 162 -12.49 -16.45 -5.15
CA LEU A 162 -13.65 -15.65 -4.73
C LEU A 162 -13.43 -14.94 -3.38
N VAL A 163 -12.75 -15.61 -2.45
CA VAL A 163 -12.39 -15.04 -1.14
C VAL A 163 -11.51 -13.80 -1.29
N SER A 164 -10.60 -13.79 -2.26
CA SER A 164 -9.73 -12.65 -2.52
C SER A 164 -10.46 -11.48 -3.15
N PHE A 165 -11.45 -11.72 -4.01
CA PHE A 165 -12.29 -10.65 -4.55
C PHE A 165 -13.07 -9.93 -3.45
N VAL A 166 -13.69 -10.69 -2.54
CA VAL A 166 -14.45 -10.11 -1.41
C VAL A 166 -13.52 -9.38 -0.45
N ALA A 167 -12.36 -9.97 -0.12
CA ALA A 167 -11.38 -9.36 0.77
C ALA A 167 -10.86 -8.02 0.21
N VAL A 168 -10.52 -7.96 -1.08
CA VAL A 168 -10.06 -6.73 -1.73
C VAL A 168 -11.17 -5.68 -1.77
N ALA A 169 -12.40 -6.06 -2.11
CA ALA A 169 -13.54 -5.14 -2.11
C ALA A 169 -13.78 -4.54 -0.72
N ALA A 170 -13.71 -5.34 0.35
CA ALA A 170 -13.86 -4.88 1.72
C ALA A 170 -12.71 -3.94 2.16
N MET A 171 -11.46 -4.25 1.79
CA MET A 171 -10.31 -3.40 2.10
C MET A 171 -10.42 -2.02 1.44
N PHE A 172 -10.78 -1.96 0.16
CA PHE A 172 -10.98 -0.69 -0.54
C PHE A 172 -12.20 0.07 0.01
N ALA A 173 -13.33 -0.60 0.26
CA ALA A 173 -14.51 0.03 0.85
C ALA A 173 -14.20 0.64 2.22
N GLY A 174 -13.52 -0.10 3.11
CA GLY A 174 -13.11 0.40 4.42
C GLY A 174 -12.18 1.61 4.31
N GLY A 175 -11.18 1.56 3.41
CA GLY A 175 -10.28 2.67 3.15
C GLY A 175 -11.00 3.92 2.63
N THR A 176 -11.94 3.75 1.69
CA THR A 176 -12.76 4.86 1.17
C THR A 176 -13.61 5.48 2.27
N VAL A 177 -14.26 4.67 3.11
CA VAL A 177 -15.07 5.17 4.24
C VAL A 177 -14.22 5.98 5.22
N VAL A 178 -13.04 5.48 5.62
CA VAL A 178 -12.14 6.21 6.52
C VAL A 178 -11.65 7.50 5.87
N GLY A 179 -11.32 7.49 4.57
CA GLY A 179 -10.94 8.69 3.83
C GLY A 179 -12.05 9.75 3.78
N LEU A 180 -13.31 9.32 3.59
CA LEU A 180 -14.47 10.22 3.60
C LEU A 180 -14.71 10.83 4.97
N ILE A 181 -14.54 10.05 6.04
CA ILE A 181 -14.66 10.54 7.42
C ILE A 181 -13.58 11.59 7.69
N GLY A 182 -12.32 11.29 7.36
CA GLY A 182 -11.21 12.22 7.53
C GLY A 182 -11.39 13.53 6.75
N TRP A 183 -11.88 13.45 5.51
CA TRP A 183 -12.22 14.64 4.72
C TRP A 183 -13.35 15.48 5.34
N GLY A 184 -14.32 14.83 5.99
CA GLY A 184 -15.36 15.50 6.75
C GLY A 184 -14.83 16.24 7.98
N MET A 185 -13.86 15.64 8.68
CA MET A 185 -13.21 16.25 9.85
C MET A 185 -12.33 17.45 9.47
N ASP A 186 -11.53 17.32 8.41
CA ASP A 186 -10.68 18.41 7.89
C ASP A 186 -11.51 19.65 7.52
N LYS A 187 -12.71 19.45 6.93
CA LYS A 187 -13.64 20.55 6.68
C LYS A 187 -14.22 21.17 7.95
N ALA A 188 -14.46 20.39 9.00
CA ALA A 188 -14.95 20.92 10.28
C ALA A 188 -13.88 21.79 10.95
N ASP A 189 -12.62 21.35 10.92
CA ASP A 189 -11.48 22.08 11.49
C ASP A 189 -11.18 23.39 10.73
N VAL A 190 -11.35 23.39 9.40
CA VAL A 190 -11.25 24.62 8.58
C VAL A 190 -12.39 25.60 8.89
N ILE A 191 -13.62 25.11 9.11
CA ILE A 191 -14.75 25.98 9.46
C ILE A 191 -14.55 26.64 10.83
N GLU A 192 -14.04 25.93 11.83
CA GLU A 192 -13.68 26.52 13.13
C GLU A 192 -12.55 27.56 13.02
N SER A 193 -11.57 27.33 12.15
CA SER A 193 -10.45 28.24 11.92
C SER A 193 -10.86 29.56 11.23
N PHE A 194 -11.89 29.54 10.39
CA PHE A 194 -12.46 30.75 9.75
C PHE A 194 -13.47 31.49 10.64
N CYS A 195 -13.96 30.88 11.72
CA CYS A 195 -14.87 31.53 12.68
C CYS A 195 -14.34 31.43 14.13
N PRO A 196 -13.27 32.15 14.50
CA PRO A 196 -12.78 32.22 15.88
C PRO A 196 -13.74 32.97 16.83
N LEU A 197 -14.96 33.32 16.39
CA LEU A 197 -15.98 34.02 17.17
C LEU A 197 -17.23 33.18 17.49
N ALA A 198 -17.16 31.86 17.33
CA ALA A 198 -18.10 30.96 18.00
C ALA A 198 -17.55 30.47 19.35
N GLY A 199 -16.89 31.37 20.09
CA GLY A 199 -16.76 31.18 21.54
C GLY A 199 -18.14 31.32 22.17
N THR A 200 -18.77 30.21 22.56
CA THR A 200 -19.39 29.99 23.88
C THR A 200 -20.37 28.80 23.87
N ASN A 201 -20.08 27.82 24.74
CA ASN A 201 -20.99 26.90 25.43
C ASN A 201 -21.73 25.80 24.63
N VAL A 202 -21.22 24.56 24.68
CA VAL A 202 -21.90 23.31 25.15
C VAL A 202 -20.76 22.29 25.44
N VAL A 203 -20.03 22.34 26.56
CA VAL A 203 -20.29 21.74 27.90
C VAL A 203 -20.58 20.23 27.86
N THR A 204 -19.73 19.50 28.60
CA THR A 204 -19.87 18.17 29.24
C THR A 204 -21.12 17.32 28.95
#